data_AF-A0A0L0V617-F1
#
_entry.id   AF-A0A0L0V617-F1
#
_cell.length_a   1.000
_cell.length_b   1.000
_cell.length_c   1.000
_cell.angle_alpha   90.00
_cell.angle_beta   90.00
_cell.angle_gamma   90.00
#
_symmetry.space_group_name_H-M   'P 1'
#
loop_
_entity.id
_entity.type
_entity.pdbx_description
1 polymer ?
#
loop_
_entity_poly.entity_id
_entity_poly.type
_entity_poly.pdbx_seq_one_letter_code
_entity_poly.pdbx_strand_id
1 'polypeptide(L)'
;MVAIYTIASLAITTAIVVAHPFNGQLASRQVISSSTSASSSYKSIASQMRTLRQDIAGNRISATEARKQVQSLSQQASTSISAVNTCSTCFTGQQVSSMTASAKETYSEMSSLMQTVGTTYKDQAPSVLQSFGALDSSLKQNLNKFSAVGVPVANIVPTTFASTVSKAGLSQTSQAASSSVSAGGAKVGSW
;
A
#
# COMPACT_ATOMS: atom_id res chain seq x y z
N MET A 1 -22.31 -10.38 -46.93
CA MET A 1 -22.22 -10.05 -45.50
C MET A 1 -20.77 -9.81 -45.17
N VAL A 2 -20.36 -8.54 -45.01
CA VAL A 2 -18.98 -8.16 -44.68
C VAL A 2 -18.97 -7.82 -43.19
N ALA A 3 -18.34 -8.68 -42.39
CA ALA A 3 -18.24 -8.51 -40.95
C ALA A 3 -17.21 -7.43 -40.63
N ILE A 4 -17.69 -6.32 -40.07
CA ILE A 4 -16.90 -5.20 -39.58
C ILE A 4 -16.26 -5.66 -38.26
N TYR A 5 -14.95 -5.91 -38.28
CA TYR A 5 -14.18 -6.09 -37.06
C TYR A 5 -13.84 -4.69 -36.50
N THR A 6 -14.64 -4.24 -35.54
CA THR A 6 -14.30 -3.11 -34.69
C THR A 6 -13.06 -3.47 -33.87
N ILE A 7 -11.91 -2.93 -34.27
CA ILE A 7 -10.69 -2.96 -33.46
C ILE A 7 -10.94 -2.00 -32.29
N ALA A 8 -11.29 -2.56 -31.13
CA ALA A 8 -11.33 -1.81 -29.89
C ALA A 8 -9.89 -1.39 -29.57
N SER A 9 -9.60 -0.12 -29.78
CA SER A 9 -8.34 0.54 -29.43
C SER A 9 -8.16 0.47 -27.90
N LEU A 10 -7.54 -0.59 -27.40
CA LEU A 10 -6.95 -0.55 -26.06
C LEU A 10 -5.80 0.47 -26.13
N ALA A 11 -6.06 1.67 -25.64
CA ALA A 11 -5.02 2.63 -25.29
C ALA A 11 -4.22 2.04 -24.13
N ILE A 12 -3.22 1.23 -24.47
CA ILE A 12 -2.18 0.78 -23.54
C ILE A 12 -1.35 2.03 -23.24
N THR A 13 -1.73 2.76 -22.20
CA THR A 13 -0.83 3.73 -21.57
C THR A 13 0.24 2.91 -20.86
N THR A 14 1.35 2.72 -21.57
CA THR A 14 2.54 1.99 -21.15
C THR A 14 3.18 2.68 -19.95
N ALA A 15 2.75 2.31 -18.74
CA ALA A 15 3.67 2.21 -17.61
C ALA A 15 4.24 0.79 -17.63
N ILE A 16 5.20 0.54 -18.53
CA ILE A 16 5.99 -0.69 -18.47
C ILE A 16 6.88 -0.55 -17.24
N VAL A 17 6.44 -1.12 -16.12
CA VAL A 17 7.34 -1.53 -15.05
C VAL A 17 7.53 -3.02 -15.25
N VAL A 18 8.59 -3.38 -15.98
CA VAL A 18 9.16 -4.71 -15.84
C VAL A 18 9.79 -4.76 -14.44
N ALA A 19 9.15 -5.46 -13.52
CA ALA A 19 9.75 -5.92 -12.27
C ALA A 19 9.43 -7.42 -12.21
N HIS A 20 10.39 -8.35 -12.20
CA HIS A 20 11.63 -8.40 -11.41
C HIS A 20 12.77 -9.06 -12.25
N PRO A 21 14.05 -8.90 -11.86
CA PRO A 21 14.59 -9.59 -10.69
C PRO A 21 15.19 -8.63 -9.66
N PHE A 22 15.14 -9.09 -8.42
CA PHE A 22 15.82 -8.56 -7.26
C PHE A 22 17.35 -8.55 -7.46
N ASN A 23 17.91 -7.54 -8.13
CA ASN A 23 19.28 -7.06 -7.91
C ASN A 23 19.59 -5.92 -8.88
N GLY A 24 20.02 -4.78 -8.34
CA GLY A 24 20.90 -3.84 -9.03
C GLY A 24 20.47 -3.41 -10.43
N GLN A 25 19.42 -2.60 -10.55
CA GLN A 25 19.25 -1.79 -11.73
C GLN A 25 18.83 -0.39 -11.32
N LEU A 26 19.71 0.55 -11.67
CA LEU A 26 19.66 1.99 -11.45
C LEU A 26 18.25 2.52 -11.18
N ALA A 27 18.01 2.88 -9.92
CA ALA A 27 16.77 3.49 -9.48
C ALA A 27 16.58 4.83 -10.21
N SER A 28 15.91 4.78 -11.35
CA SER A 28 15.20 5.94 -11.86
C SER A 28 14.28 6.36 -10.72
N ARG A 29 14.61 7.48 -10.04
CA ARG A 29 13.78 8.04 -8.98
C ARG A 29 12.36 8.10 -9.53
N GLN A 30 11.47 7.29 -8.98
CA GLN A 30 10.08 7.27 -9.39
C GLN A 30 9.51 8.67 -9.12
N VAL A 31 9.34 9.47 -10.17
CA VAL A 31 8.81 10.82 -10.06
C VAL A 31 7.30 10.69 -9.92
N ILE A 32 6.81 10.83 -8.69
CA ILE A 32 5.38 10.92 -8.40
C ILE A 32 5.00 12.40 -8.42
N SER A 33 4.37 12.82 -9.51
CA SER A 33 3.99 14.22 -9.75
C SER A 33 2.48 14.40 -9.96
N SER A 34 1.71 13.31 -9.94
CA SER A 34 0.28 13.29 -10.22
C SER A 34 -0.45 12.19 -9.46
N SER A 35 -1.75 12.37 -9.24
CA SER A 35 -2.64 11.36 -8.65
C SER A 35 -2.61 10.03 -9.44
N THR A 36 -2.44 10.06 -10.76
CA THR A 36 -2.31 8.88 -11.63
C THR A 36 -1.03 8.12 -11.33
N SER A 37 0.12 8.81 -11.26
CA SER A 37 1.39 8.18 -10.91
C SER A 37 1.40 7.66 -9.46
N ALA A 38 0.75 8.37 -8.53
CA ALA A 38 0.53 7.89 -7.17
C ALA A 38 -0.34 6.62 -7.15
N SER A 39 -1.45 6.60 -7.88
CA SER A 39 -2.34 5.44 -8.01
C SER A 39 -1.62 4.23 -8.58
N SER A 40 -0.82 4.41 -9.64
CA SER A 40 0.02 3.34 -10.22
C SER A 40 1.06 2.83 -9.23
N SER A 41 1.63 3.71 -8.40
CA SER A 41 2.58 3.33 -7.35
C SER A 41 1.90 2.44 -6.30
N TYR A 42 0.72 2.81 -5.82
CA TYR A 42 -0.08 1.99 -4.91
C TYR A 42 -0.40 0.61 -5.50
N LYS A 43 -0.87 0.58 -6.76
CA LYS A 43 -1.19 -0.68 -7.45
C LYS A 43 0.03 -1.59 -7.61
N SER A 44 1.19 -1.01 -7.94
CA SER A 44 2.45 -1.76 -8.04
C SER A 44 2.83 -2.39 -6.71
N ILE A 45 2.80 -1.62 -5.61
CA ILE A 45 3.06 -2.13 -4.25
C ILE A 45 2.06 -3.23 -3.87
N ALA A 46 0.77 -3.01 -4.13
CA ALA A 46 -0.28 -3.99 -3.84
C ALA A 46 -0.07 -5.31 -4.60
N SER A 47 0.32 -5.22 -5.87
CA SER A 47 0.66 -6.39 -6.69
C SER A 47 1.85 -7.16 -6.13
N GLN A 48 2.95 -6.47 -5.77
CA GLN A 48 4.12 -7.10 -5.16
C GLN A 48 3.78 -7.77 -3.83
N MET A 49 2.98 -7.10 -2.97
CA MET A 49 2.48 -7.68 -1.72
C MET A 49 1.63 -8.93 -1.97
N ARG A 50 0.75 -8.88 -2.99
CA ARG A 50 -0.12 -10.00 -3.37
C ARG A 50 0.69 -11.21 -3.86
N THR A 51 1.70 -10.99 -4.71
CA THR A 51 2.62 -12.06 -5.17
C THR A 51 3.33 -12.70 -3.99
N LEU A 52 3.98 -11.89 -3.14
CA LEU A 52 4.68 -12.38 -1.96
C LEU A 52 3.74 -13.15 -1.02
N ARG A 53 2.52 -12.64 -0.81
CA ARG A 53 1.49 -13.31 -0.01
C ARG A 53 1.13 -14.67 -0.59
N GLN A 54 0.97 -14.79 -1.91
CA GLN A 54 0.65 -16.05 -2.57
C GLN A 54 1.82 -17.05 -2.43
N ASP A 55 3.06 -16.60 -2.56
CA ASP A 55 4.23 -17.47 -2.40
C ASP A 55 4.40 -17.97 -0.97
N ILE A 56 4.14 -17.12 0.03
CA ILE A 56 4.12 -17.52 1.44
C ILE A 56 2.96 -18.46 1.74
N ALA A 57 1.74 -18.13 1.31
CA ALA A 57 0.56 -18.97 1.54
C ALA A 57 0.70 -20.35 0.88
N GLY A 58 1.37 -20.40 -0.28
CA GLY A 58 1.68 -21.65 -0.99
C GLY A 58 2.88 -22.41 -0.43
N ASN A 59 3.51 -21.96 0.67
CA ASN A 59 4.76 -22.52 1.22
C ASN A 59 5.90 -22.63 0.19
N ARG A 60 5.92 -21.75 -0.81
CA ARG A 60 6.92 -21.76 -1.89
C ARG A 60 8.25 -21.16 -1.49
N ILE A 61 8.26 -20.36 -0.42
CA ILE A 61 9.45 -19.69 0.08
C ILE A 61 9.61 -19.92 1.60
N SER A 62 10.87 -19.95 2.06
CA SER A 62 11.19 -20.08 3.48
C SER A 62 11.01 -18.75 4.23
N ALA A 63 10.96 -18.78 5.56
CA ALA A 63 10.91 -17.57 6.39
C ALA A 63 12.11 -16.62 6.10
N THR A 64 13.31 -17.17 5.87
CA THR A 64 14.50 -16.38 5.52
C THR A 64 14.34 -15.67 4.19
N GLU A 65 13.78 -16.34 3.18
CA GLU A 65 13.54 -15.74 1.87
C GLU A 65 12.40 -14.72 1.92
N ALA A 66 11.31 -15.05 2.62
CA ALA A 66 10.23 -14.11 2.89
C ALA A 66 10.73 -12.84 3.58
N ARG A 67 11.64 -12.96 4.56
CA ARG A 67 12.27 -11.81 5.23
C ARG A 67 13.01 -10.91 4.25
N LYS A 68 13.81 -11.47 3.34
CA LYS A 68 14.52 -10.68 2.30
C LYS A 68 13.54 -9.97 1.37
N GLN A 69 12.47 -10.66 0.96
CA GLN A 69 11.47 -10.09 0.07
C GLN A 69 10.65 -9.00 0.76
N VAL A 70 10.23 -9.21 2.02
CA VAL A 70 9.60 -8.17 2.85
C VAL A 70 10.52 -6.98 3.02
N GLN A 71 11.82 -7.19 3.25
CA GLN A 71 12.79 -6.10 3.36
C GLN A 71 12.87 -5.27 2.08
N SER A 72 13.04 -5.91 0.91
CA SER A 72 13.08 -5.21 -0.38
C SER A 72 11.78 -4.44 -0.66
N LEU A 73 10.64 -5.09 -0.43
CA LEU A 73 9.32 -4.48 -0.58
C LEU A 73 9.14 -3.29 0.35
N SER A 74 9.58 -3.39 1.61
CA SER A 74 9.50 -2.31 2.60
C SER A 74 10.29 -1.08 2.15
N GLN A 75 11.49 -1.26 1.61
CA GLN A 75 12.32 -0.15 1.13
C GLN A 75 11.71 0.52 -0.11
N GLN A 76 11.22 -0.28 -1.06
CA GLN A 76 10.52 0.24 -2.24
C GLN A 76 9.24 0.98 -1.85
N ALA A 77 8.36 0.35 -1.07
CA ALA A 77 7.12 0.95 -0.61
C ALA A 77 7.37 2.21 0.22
N SER A 78 8.39 2.23 1.09
CA SER A 78 8.74 3.42 1.88
C SER A 78 9.13 4.58 0.97
N THR A 79 9.94 4.31 -0.06
CA THR A 79 10.36 5.31 -1.05
C THR A 79 9.16 5.84 -1.83
N SER A 80 8.34 4.96 -2.40
CA SER A 80 7.19 5.35 -3.21
C SER A 80 6.12 6.08 -2.37
N ILE A 81 5.78 5.60 -1.17
CA ILE A 81 4.80 6.25 -0.30
C ILE A 81 5.31 7.61 0.18
N SER A 82 6.60 7.73 0.49
CA SER A 82 7.19 9.03 0.84
C SER A 82 7.11 10.00 -0.34
N ALA A 83 7.38 9.54 -1.57
CA ALA A 83 7.22 10.36 -2.77
C ALA A 83 5.75 10.79 -2.97
N VAL A 84 4.78 9.89 -2.78
CA VAL A 84 3.35 10.25 -2.78
C VAL A 84 3.06 11.33 -1.74
N ASN A 85 3.56 11.18 -0.51
CA ASN A 85 3.33 12.15 0.58
C ASN A 85 3.87 13.55 0.28
N THR A 86 4.94 13.65 -0.52
CA THR A 86 5.54 14.92 -0.96
C THR A 86 4.86 15.53 -2.19
N CYS A 87 4.03 14.77 -2.91
CA CYS A 87 3.31 15.25 -4.07
C CYS A 87 2.09 16.09 -3.66
N SER A 88 2.25 17.42 -3.63
CA SER A 88 1.18 18.35 -3.24
C SER A 88 -0.04 18.27 -4.17
N THR A 89 0.16 18.08 -5.46
CA THR A 89 -0.91 17.97 -6.47
C THR A 89 -1.68 16.65 -6.39
N CYS A 90 -1.07 15.58 -5.87
CA CYS A 90 -1.69 14.26 -5.78
C CYS A 90 -2.93 14.24 -4.85
N PHE A 91 -2.96 15.15 -3.88
CA PHE A 91 -4.03 15.28 -2.91
C PHE A 91 -5.03 16.39 -3.28
N THR A 92 -5.10 16.79 -4.56
CA THR A 92 -6.01 17.85 -5.03
C THR A 92 -6.94 17.37 -6.14
N GLY A 93 -8.18 17.86 -6.14
CA GLY A 93 -9.15 17.65 -7.23
C GLY A 93 -9.85 16.29 -7.25
N GLN A 94 -10.58 16.04 -8.33
CA GLN A 94 -11.46 14.86 -8.53
C GLN A 94 -10.71 13.51 -8.57
N GLN A 95 -9.41 13.53 -8.85
CA GLN A 95 -8.60 12.30 -9.02
C GLN A 95 -8.19 11.65 -7.69
N VAL A 96 -8.45 12.31 -6.56
CA VAL A 96 -8.25 11.76 -5.21
C VAL A 96 -9.07 10.49 -5.00
N SER A 97 -10.22 10.33 -5.67
CA SER A 97 -11.04 9.11 -5.60
C SER A 97 -10.30 7.87 -6.12
N SER A 98 -9.69 7.94 -7.30
CA SER A 98 -8.90 6.85 -7.88
C SER A 98 -7.66 6.52 -7.04
N MET A 99 -7.03 7.54 -6.47
CA MET A 99 -5.90 7.38 -5.55
C MET A 99 -6.33 6.73 -4.24
N THR A 100 -7.49 7.11 -3.71
CA THR A 100 -8.09 6.52 -2.50
C THR A 100 -8.40 5.04 -2.70
N ALA A 101 -9.01 4.67 -3.83
CA ALA A 101 -9.30 3.29 -4.16
C ALA A 101 -8.02 2.45 -4.28
N SER A 102 -6.99 2.97 -4.95
CA SER A 102 -5.70 2.29 -5.10
C SER A 102 -4.98 2.16 -3.76
N ALA A 103 -4.97 3.21 -2.94
CA ALA A 103 -4.42 3.16 -1.59
C ALA A 103 -5.15 2.12 -0.74
N LYS A 104 -6.49 2.08 -0.81
CA LYS A 104 -7.30 1.10 -0.09
C LYS A 104 -6.93 -0.33 -0.42
N GLU A 105 -6.72 -0.62 -1.70
CA GLU A 105 -6.25 -1.94 -2.15
C GLU A 105 -4.87 -2.25 -1.55
N THR A 106 -3.92 -1.31 -1.58
CA THR A 106 -2.59 -1.48 -0.99
C THR A 106 -2.64 -1.77 0.51
N TYR A 107 -3.40 -0.99 1.29
CA TYR A 107 -3.54 -1.21 2.73
C TYR A 107 -4.21 -2.56 3.04
N SER A 108 -5.15 -2.99 2.20
CA SER A 108 -5.81 -4.29 2.33
C SER A 108 -4.88 -5.47 2.04
N GLU A 109 -4.07 -5.39 0.98
CA GLU A 109 -3.06 -6.42 0.69
C GLU A 109 -1.93 -6.43 1.72
N MET A 110 -1.52 -5.27 2.25
CA MET A 110 -0.54 -5.21 3.33
C MET A 110 -1.04 -5.94 4.58
N SER A 111 -2.30 -5.67 4.99
CA SER A 111 -2.94 -6.37 6.11
C SER A 111 -2.98 -7.89 5.87
N SER A 112 -3.36 -8.28 4.65
CA SER A 112 -3.48 -9.70 4.27
C SER A 112 -2.12 -10.39 4.28
N LEU A 113 -1.08 -9.75 3.76
CA LEU A 113 0.29 -10.26 3.78
C LEU A 113 0.81 -10.43 5.21
N MET A 114 0.63 -9.43 6.08
CA MET A 114 1.03 -9.51 7.49
C MET A 114 0.31 -10.65 8.22
N GLN A 115 -0.98 -10.84 7.96
CA GLN A 115 -1.75 -11.97 8.50
C GLN A 115 -1.21 -13.30 7.98
N THR A 116 -0.98 -13.44 6.67
CA THR A 116 -0.42 -14.65 6.07
C THR A 116 0.96 -15.00 6.63
N VAL A 117 1.84 -14.01 6.80
CA VAL A 117 3.14 -14.21 7.46
C VAL A 117 2.96 -14.73 8.89
N GLY A 118 2.05 -14.12 9.65
CA GLY A 118 1.69 -14.55 11.01
C GLY A 118 1.19 -15.99 11.07
N THR A 119 0.32 -16.39 10.15
CA THR A 119 -0.26 -17.75 10.13
C THR A 119 0.74 -18.80 9.65
N THR A 120 1.55 -18.49 8.63
CA THR A 120 2.46 -19.45 8.00
C THR A 120 3.72 -19.66 8.83
N TYR A 121 4.35 -18.58 9.30
CA TYR A 121 5.66 -18.65 9.96
C TYR A 121 5.61 -18.57 11.48
N LYS A 122 4.43 -18.29 12.07
CA LYS A 122 4.18 -18.31 13.53
C LYS A 122 5.26 -17.55 14.31
N ASP A 123 6.09 -18.26 15.08
CA ASP A 123 7.13 -17.68 15.93
C ASP A 123 8.20 -16.90 15.13
N GLN A 124 8.40 -17.23 13.85
CA GLN A 124 9.33 -16.51 12.98
C GLN A 124 8.70 -15.26 12.33
N ALA A 125 7.38 -15.07 12.43
CA ALA A 125 6.66 -13.95 11.81
C ALA A 125 7.19 -12.57 12.24
N PRO A 126 7.48 -12.29 13.54
CA PRO A 126 8.04 -11.00 13.94
C PRO A 126 9.37 -10.68 13.24
N SER A 127 10.23 -11.69 13.05
CA SER A 127 11.51 -11.56 12.33
C SER A 127 11.30 -11.26 10.84
N VAL A 128 10.29 -11.87 10.21
CA VAL A 128 9.94 -11.62 8.81
C VAL A 128 9.37 -10.21 8.62
N LEU A 129 8.48 -9.76 9.53
CA LEU A 129 7.79 -8.47 9.45
C LEU A 129 8.64 -7.28 9.95
N GLN A 130 9.76 -7.53 10.60
CA GLN A 130 10.59 -6.48 11.22
C GLN A 130 10.89 -5.31 10.28
N SER A 131 11.14 -5.58 8.99
CA SER A 131 11.46 -4.54 8.01
C SER A 131 10.28 -3.61 7.67
N PHE A 132 9.03 -4.02 7.92
CA PHE A 132 7.89 -3.11 7.77
C PHE A 132 7.89 -1.96 8.78
N GLY A 133 8.68 -2.03 9.86
CA GLY A 133 8.87 -0.90 10.76
C GLY A 133 9.38 0.36 10.05
N ALA A 134 10.13 0.21 8.95
CA ALA A 134 10.60 1.33 8.12
C ALA A 134 9.46 2.07 7.38
N LEU A 135 8.27 1.47 7.31
CA LEU A 135 7.09 2.09 6.70
C LEU A 135 6.28 2.92 7.71
N ASP A 136 6.50 2.77 9.01
CA ASP A 136 5.56 3.26 10.03
C ASP A 136 5.29 4.78 9.91
N SER A 137 6.36 5.57 9.83
CA SER A 137 6.24 7.03 9.66
C SER A 137 5.60 7.43 8.33
N SER A 138 6.00 6.77 7.22
CA SER A 138 5.50 7.10 5.88
C SER A 138 4.03 6.73 5.70
N LEU A 139 3.59 5.61 6.27
CA LEU A 139 2.18 5.19 6.27
C LEU A 139 1.33 6.10 7.15
N LYS A 140 1.78 6.42 8.37
CA LYS A 140 1.11 7.41 9.22
C LYS A 140 0.92 8.74 8.49
N GLN A 141 1.99 9.27 7.89
CA GLN A 141 1.90 10.53 7.16
C GLN A 141 0.93 10.42 5.98
N ASN A 142 0.90 9.28 5.30
CA ASN A 142 0.01 9.04 4.18
C ASN A 142 -1.46 9.03 4.60
N LEU A 143 -1.81 8.33 5.69
CA LEU A 143 -3.16 8.35 6.26
C LEU A 143 -3.56 9.77 6.68
N ASN A 144 -2.66 10.53 7.30
CA ASN A 144 -2.91 11.92 7.67
C ASN A 144 -3.16 12.82 6.44
N LYS A 145 -2.42 12.62 5.34
CA LYS A 145 -2.62 13.36 4.09
C LYS A 145 -3.99 13.13 3.49
N PHE A 146 -4.44 11.87 3.46
CA PHE A 146 -5.81 11.56 3.02
C PHE A 146 -6.87 12.18 3.93
N SER A 147 -6.68 12.08 5.26
CA SER A 147 -7.59 12.71 6.22
C SER A 147 -7.66 14.23 6.03
N ALA A 148 -6.54 14.88 5.75
CA ALA A 148 -6.46 16.33 5.55
C ALA A 148 -7.25 16.81 4.32
N VAL A 149 -7.49 15.92 3.34
CA VAL A 149 -8.29 16.22 2.15
C VAL A 149 -9.71 15.66 2.22
N GLY A 150 -10.17 15.35 3.44
CA GLY A 150 -11.53 14.94 3.71
C GLY A 150 -11.84 13.48 3.37
N VAL A 151 -10.82 12.65 3.11
CA VAL A 151 -11.03 11.20 2.93
C VAL A 151 -10.95 10.52 4.30
N PRO A 152 -12.04 9.92 4.80
CA PRO A 152 -12.01 9.20 6.07
C PRO A 152 -11.03 8.04 5.99
N VAL A 153 -10.16 7.88 6.98
CA VAL A 153 -9.20 6.77 7.02
C VAL A 153 -9.91 5.41 7.02
N ALA A 154 -11.12 5.32 7.57
CA ALA A 154 -11.97 4.12 7.50
C ALA A 154 -12.32 3.70 6.06
N ASN A 155 -12.28 4.61 5.09
CA ASN A 155 -12.48 4.29 3.67
C ASN A 155 -11.20 3.77 3.00
N ILE A 156 -10.04 3.93 3.65
CA ILE A 156 -8.73 3.56 3.13
C ILE A 156 -8.23 2.27 3.77
N VAL A 157 -8.41 2.09 5.07
CA VAL A 157 -7.88 0.91 5.77
C VAL A 157 -8.99 -0.08 6.13
N PRO A 158 -8.71 -1.40 6.08
CA PRO A 158 -9.62 -2.41 6.63
C PRO A 158 -9.92 -2.18 8.11
N THR A 159 -11.06 -2.64 8.61
CA THR A 159 -11.46 -2.49 10.02
C THR A 159 -10.48 -3.16 11.00
N THR A 160 -9.86 -4.28 10.61
CA THR A 160 -8.86 -4.99 11.43
C THR A 160 -7.45 -4.42 11.30
N PHE A 161 -7.24 -3.45 10.41
CA PHE A 161 -5.92 -2.97 9.99
C PHE A 161 -5.07 -2.49 11.17
N ALA A 162 -5.63 -1.63 12.04
CA ALA A 162 -4.90 -1.08 13.17
C ALA A 162 -4.33 -2.18 14.09
N SER A 163 -5.12 -3.22 14.35
CA SER A 163 -4.70 -4.36 15.17
C SER A 163 -3.62 -5.20 14.49
N THR A 164 -3.75 -5.41 13.18
CA THR A 164 -2.78 -6.15 12.36
C THR A 164 -1.42 -5.46 12.35
N VAL A 165 -1.40 -4.17 12.04
CA VAL A 165 -0.14 -3.42 11.92
C VAL A 165 0.50 -3.15 13.29
N SER A 166 -0.28 -3.06 14.37
CA SER A 166 0.26 -3.01 15.74
C SER A 166 1.05 -4.27 16.07
N LYS A 167 0.54 -5.46 15.72
CA LYS A 167 1.25 -6.74 15.93
C LYS A 167 2.51 -6.85 15.08
N ALA A 168 2.53 -6.18 13.93
CA ALA A 168 3.69 -6.10 13.04
C ALA A 168 4.71 -5.02 13.46
N GLY A 169 4.47 -4.28 14.56
CA GLY A 169 5.40 -3.27 15.09
C GLY A 169 5.20 -1.85 14.54
N LEU A 170 4.15 -1.60 13.75
CA LEU A 170 3.84 -0.29 13.18
C LEU A 170 2.90 0.49 14.10
N SER A 171 3.43 0.87 15.26
CA SER A 171 2.67 1.53 16.33
C SER A 171 2.08 2.88 15.91
N GLN A 172 2.80 3.69 15.13
CA GLN A 172 2.35 5.02 14.73
C GLN A 172 1.22 4.95 13.69
N THR A 173 1.33 4.00 12.76
CA THR A 173 0.32 3.69 11.75
C THR A 173 -0.92 3.12 12.40
N SER A 174 -0.77 2.23 13.39
CA SER A 174 -1.89 1.70 14.17
C SER A 174 -2.66 2.82 14.87
N GLN A 175 -1.96 3.77 15.49
CA GLN A 175 -2.58 4.93 16.14
C GLN A 175 -3.33 5.80 15.14
N ALA A 176 -2.73 6.12 13.98
CA ALA A 176 -3.39 6.92 12.94
C ALA A 176 -4.64 6.22 12.36
N ALA A 177 -4.57 4.90 12.16
CA ALA A 177 -5.71 4.10 11.74
C ALA A 177 -6.81 4.04 12.80
N SER A 178 -6.44 3.95 14.09
CA SER A 178 -7.40 3.83 15.21
C SER A 178 -8.07 5.15 15.58
N SER A 179 -7.31 6.24 15.63
CA SER A 179 -7.81 7.58 16.01
C SER A 179 -8.85 8.13 15.03
N SER A 180 -8.88 7.59 13.82
CA SER A 180 -9.85 7.93 12.80
C SER A 180 -11.22 7.23 12.95
N VAL A 181 -11.29 6.16 13.74
CA VAL A 181 -12.54 5.48 14.09
C VAL A 181 -13.22 6.18 15.28
N SER A 182 -12.44 6.77 16.18
CA SER A 182 -12.93 7.54 17.34
C SER A 182 -13.43 8.95 16.98
N ALA A 183 -12.93 9.55 15.89
CA ALA A 183 -13.40 10.85 15.42
C ALA A 183 -14.81 10.83 14.80
N GLY A 184 -15.36 9.66 14.47
CA GLY A 184 -16.76 9.49 14.06
C GLY A 184 -17.75 9.45 15.24
N GLY A 185 -17.27 9.49 16.48
CA GLY A 185 -18.09 9.41 17.70
C GLY A 185 -18.09 10.65 18.58
N ALA A 186 -17.38 11.73 18.20
CA ALA A 186 -17.27 12.93 19.04
C ALA A 186 -17.85 14.17 18.34
N LYS A 187 -18.99 14.63 18.89
CA LYS A 187 -19.70 15.91 18.73
C LYS A 187 -20.59 16.09 17.49
N VAL A 188 -21.80 15.54 17.58
CA VAL A 188 -22.99 16.37 17.40
C VAL A 188 -23.11 17.19 18.69
N GLY A 189 -22.98 18.51 18.62
CA GLY A 189 -22.99 19.37 19.80
C GLY A 189 -22.96 20.86 19.44
N SER A 190 -24.17 21.38 19.20
CA SER A 190 -24.65 22.76 19.34
C SER A 190 -23.72 23.93 18.96
N TRP A 191 -24.11 24.63 17.90
CA TRP A 191 -24.55 26.03 17.98
C TRP A 191 -25.83 26.18 17.17
#